data_AF-A0A1I7BA05-F1
#
_entry.id   AF-A0A1I7BA05-F1
#
_cell.length_a   1.000
_cell.length_b   1.000
_cell.length_c   1.000
_cell.angle_alpha   90.00
_cell.angle_beta   90.00
_cell.angle_gamma   90.00
#
_symmetry.space_group_name_H-M   'P 1'
#
loop_
_entity.id
_entity.type
_entity.pdbx_description
1 polymer ?
#
loop_
_entity_poly.entity_id
_entity_poly.type
_entity_poly.pdbx_seq_one_letter_code
_entity_poly.pdbx_strand_id
1 'polypeptide(L)'
;MKQATTLLSATVLVAGCLLQSARAEPPPMTGPVYDFDWHLSGDAEARPYQVFDDGRKIYLQFADPKRVPAVFADTPAGLLLLRWHSDPPYVVVDRMEPALVFRAGSSEARAVRASPGEPPRSAHFGTAAPTRMTRTGEPAP
;
A
#
# COMPACT_ATOMS: atom_id res chain seq x y z
N MET A 1 -20.09 -49.86 55.98
CA MET A 1 -18.76 -49.43 55.49
C MET A 1 -18.60 -49.87 54.05
N LYS A 2 -18.38 -48.92 53.11
CA LYS A 2 -17.75 -49.07 51.77
C LYS A 2 -18.52 -50.01 50.77
N GLN A 3 -18.90 -49.63 49.55
CA GLN A 3 -18.35 -48.71 48.56
C GLN A 3 -19.45 -48.25 47.58
N ALA A 4 -19.35 -47.02 47.07
CA ALA A 4 -20.02 -46.61 45.84
C ALA A 4 -18.98 -45.95 44.95
N THR A 5 -18.57 -46.68 43.92
CA THR A 5 -17.71 -46.20 42.83
C THR A 5 -18.64 -45.69 41.73
N THR A 6 -18.75 -44.38 41.57
CA THR A 6 -19.55 -43.77 40.51
C THR A 6 -18.65 -42.93 39.59
N LEU A 7 -18.36 -43.53 38.43
CA LEU A 7 -18.26 -42.96 37.09
C LEU A 7 -17.58 -41.59 36.91
N LEU A 8 -16.35 -41.73 36.38
CA LEU A 8 -15.64 -40.86 35.45
C LEU A 8 -16.49 -39.87 34.61
N SER A 9 -15.95 -38.66 34.54
CA SER A 9 -15.65 -37.89 33.31
C SER A 9 -16.71 -37.86 32.22
N ALA A 10 -17.51 -36.79 32.17
CA ALA A 10 -18.08 -36.35 30.89
C ALA A 10 -18.50 -34.87 30.80
N THR A 11 -18.51 -34.09 31.89
CA THR A 11 -19.14 -32.74 31.86
C THR A 11 -18.20 -31.56 31.98
N VAL A 12 -16.89 -31.76 32.18
CA VAL A 12 -15.94 -30.63 32.32
C VAL A 12 -15.24 -30.28 30.99
N LEU A 13 -15.39 -31.08 29.93
CA LEU A 13 -14.60 -30.89 28.70
C LEU A 13 -15.24 -30.01 27.61
N VAL A 14 -16.48 -29.51 27.80
CA VAL A 14 -17.18 -28.71 26.76
C VAL A 14 -17.14 -27.20 27.04
N ALA A 15 -16.84 -26.76 28.26
CA ALA A 15 -16.83 -25.33 28.63
C ALA A 15 -15.50 -24.59 28.29
N GLY A 16 -14.48 -25.28 27.78
CA GLY A 16 -13.15 -24.71 27.55
C GLY A 16 -12.92 -24.09 26.15
N CYS A 17 -13.79 -24.35 25.17
CA CYS A 17 -13.50 -24.02 23.77
C CYS A 17 -14.06 -22.67 23.27
N LEU A 18 -14.75 -21.89 24.12
CA LEU A 18 -15.34 -20.60 23.71
C LEU A 18 -14.53 -19.36 24.11
N LEU A 19 -13.35 -19.54 24.73
CA LEU A 19 -12.58 -18.46 25.34
C LEU A 19 -11.11 -18.43 24.90
N GLN A 20 -10.80 -18.29 23.61
CA GLN A 20 -9.64 -17.49 23.19
C GLN A 20 -9.56 -17.30 21.67
N SER A 21 -10.51 -16.59 21.09
CA SER A 21 -10.18 -15.85 19.85
C SER A 21 -9.63 -14.49 20.27
N ALA A 22 -8.43 -14.50 20.86
CA ALA A 22 -7.64 -13.29 20.99
C ALA A 22 -7.19 -12.94 19.57
N ARG A 23 -7.97 -12.11 18.87
CA ARG A 23 -7.51 -11.47 17.65
C ARG A 23 -6.30 -10.65 18.10
N ALA A 24 -5.10 -11.13 17.81
CA ALA A 24 -3.91 -10.34 18.00
C ALA A 24 -4.14 -9.04 17.23
N GLU A 25 -4.24 -7.93 17.97
CA GLU A 25 -4.28 -6.63 17.34
C GLU A 25 -2.95 -6.50 16.57
N PRO A 26 -3.00 -6.29 15.24
CA PRO A 26 -1.76 -6.16 14.49
C PRO A 26 -0.94 -5.05 15.15
N PRO A 27 0.38 -5.27 15.32
CA PRO A 27 1.23 -4.28 15.98
C PRO A 27 1.02 -2.92 15.31
N PRO A 28 1.00 -1.82 16.08
CA PRO A 28 0.82 -0.49 15.50
C PRO A 28 1.88 -0.30 14.42
N MET A 29 1.43 -0.11 13.18
CA MET A 29 2.33 0.17 12.07
C MET A 29 3.00 1.52 12.36
N THR A 30 4.29 1.46 12.67
CA THR A 30 5.12 2.64 12.94
C THR A 30 5.73 3.24 11.68
N GLY A 31 5.52 2.60 10.52
CA GLY A 31 5.97 3.06 9.21
C GLY A 31 4.86 3.75 8.38
N PRO A 32 5.24 4.44 7.29
CA PRO A 32 4.28 5.06 6.37
C PRO A 32 3.34 4.00 5.77
N VAL A 33 2.07 4.37 5.63
CA VAL A 33 1.03 3.53 5.02
C VAL A 33 0.90 3.92 3.56
N TYR A 34 0.99 2.94 2.67
CA TYR A 34 0.89 3.15 1.24
C TYR A 34 -0.37 2.53 0.65
N ASP A 35 -0.95 3.22 -0.33
CA ASP A 35 -2.09 2.80 -1.13
C ASP A 35 -1.69 2.61 -2.58
N PHE A 36 -1.90 1.39 -3.08
CA PHE A 36 -1.54 0.98 -4.44
C PHE A 36 -2.77 0.85 -5.33
N ASP A 37 -3.97 1.18 -4.84
CA ASP A 37 -5.23 0.98 -5.55
C ASP A 37 -5.48 2.10 -6.57
N TRP A 38 -4.65 2.07 -7.61
CA TRP A 38 -4.64 3.00 -8.73
C TRP A 38 -4.88 2.26 -10.04
N HIS A 39 -5.87 2.73 -10.80
CA HIS A 39 -6.19 2.19 -12.12
C HIS A 39 -5.44 2.95 -13.21
N LEU A 40 -4.65 2.22 -13.99
CA LEU A 40 -3.83 2.79 -15.08
C LEU A 40 -4.43 2.45 -16.45
N SER A 41 -4.48 3.43 -17.36
CA SER A 41 -5.01 3.26 -18.72
C SER A 41 -4.28 4.13 -19.74
N GLY A 42 -4.57 3.95 -21.04
CA GLY A 42 -4.00 4.72 -22.15
C GLY A 42 -2.72 4.14 -22.76
N ASP A 43 -1.89 4.98 -23.36
CA ASP A 43 -0.73 4.58 -24.15
C ASP A 43 0.46 4.17 -23.28
N ALA A 44 1.10 3.05 -23.62
CA ALA A 44 2.23 2.52 -22.85
C ALA A 44 3.45 3.47 -22.80
N GLU A 45 3.67 4.27 -23.86
CA GLU A 45 4.78 5.24 -23.92
C GLU A 45 4.67 6.37 -22.88
N ALA A 46 3.45 6.74 -22.50
CA ALA A 46 3.20 7.77 -21.49
C ALA A 46 2.83 7.20 -20.11
N ARG A 47 2.52 5.90 -20.03
CA ARG A 47 1.97 5.27 -18.83
C ARG A 47 3.08 4.91 -17.84
N PRO A 48 2.97 5.29 -16.56
CA PRO A 48 3.84 4.74 -15.52
C PRO A 48 3.59 3.24 -15.35
N TYR A 49 4.62 2.50 -14.94
CA TYR A 49 4.48 1.09 -14.55
C TYR A 49 3.74 0.92 -13.23
N GLN A 50 3.91 1.87 -12.31
CA GLN A 50 3.27 1.84 -11.01
C GLN A 50 2.94 3.26 -10.54
N VAL A 51 1.79 3.38 -9.88
CA VAL A 51 1.37 4.56 -9.15
C VAL A 51 0.90 4.12 -7.77
N PHE A 52 1.33 4.82 -6.74
CA PHE A 52 0.88 4.62 -5.36
C PHE A 52 1.02 5.92 -4.57
N ASP A 53 0.40 6.01 -3.41
CA ASP A 53 0.47 7.19 -2.55
C ASP A 53 0.63 6.83 -1.07
N ASP A 54 1.06 7.81 -0.27
CA ASP A 54 1.08 7.72 1.20
C ASP A 54 0.03 8.65 1.85
N GLY A 55 -1.00 9.03 1.09
CA GLY A 55 -2.00 10.03 1.50
C GLY A 55 -1.50 11.47 1.52
N ARG A 56 -0.22 11.72 1.24
CA ARG A 56 0.37 13.08 1.20
C ARG A 56 1.05 13.35 -0.14
N LYS A 57 1.72 12.34 -0.69
CA LYS A 57 2.50 12.36 -1.92
C LYS A 57 2.11 11.21 -2.81
N ILE A 58 2.26 11.41 -4.12
CA ILE A 58 2.08 10.38 -5.13
C ILE A 58 3.46 9.98 -5.67
N TYR A 59 3.70 8.68 -5.74
CA TYR A 59 4.92 8.07 -6.25
C TYR A 59 4.62 7.42 -7.60
N LEU A 60 5.39 7.81 -8.61
CA LEU A 60 5.24 7.36 -9.99
C LEU A 60 6.51 6.64 -10.42
N GLN A 61 6.39 5.42 -10.94
CA GLN A 61 7.50 4.72 -11.55
C GLN A 61 7.33 4.65 -13.07
N PHE A 62 8.24 5.28 -13.81
CA PHE A 62 8.27 5.23 -15.28
C PHE A 62 9.34 4.26 -15.79
N ALA A 63 9.21 3.86 -17.05
CA ALA A 63 10.18 3.03 -17.76
C ALA A 63 11.58 3.64 -17.82
N ASP A 64 11.64 4.92 -18.16
CA ASP A 64 12.87 5.71 -18.22
C ASP A 64 12.70 6.96 -17.35
N PRO A 65 13.33 7.04 -16.16
CA PRO A 65 13.24 8.21 -15.30
C PRO A 65 13.91 9.45 -15.90
N LYS A 66 14.64 9.34 -17.03
CA LYS A 66 15.18 10.49 -17.78
C LYS A 66 14.17 11.05 -18.79
N ARG A 67 13.08 10.34 -19.08
CA ARG A 67 12.05 10.71 -20.05
C ARG A 67 10.67 10.69 -19.40
N VAL A 68 10.49 11.55 -18.40
CA VAL A 68 9.22 11.69 -17.68
C VAL A 68 8.23 12.48 -18.53
N PRO A 69 7.01 11.97 -18.77
CA PRO A 69 5.93 12.71 -19.43
C PRO A 69 5.55 13.99 -18.66
N ALA A 70 4.86 14.92 -19.31
CA ALA A 70 4.20 16.00 -18.59
C ALA A 70 3.09 15.40 -17.71
N VAL A 71 3.10 15.72 -16.41
CA VAL A 71 2.15 15.20 -15.42
C VAL A 71 1.11 16.28 -15.10
N PHE A 72 -0.17 15.95 -15.23
CA PHE A 72 -1.28 16.85 -14.94
C PHE A 72 -2.21 16.23 -13.90
N ALA A 73 -2.83 17.06 -13.08
CA ALA A 73 -4.05 16.70 -12.36
C ALA A 73 -5.25 16.84 -13.30
N ASP A 74 -6.16 15.86 -13.27
CA ASP A 74 -7.46 15.98 -13.92
C ASP A 74 -8.47 16.56 -12.93
N THR A 75 -8.75 17.85 -13.05
CA THR A 75 -9.63 18.58 -12.14
C THR A 75 -10.94 18.94 -12.83
N PRO A 76 -12.01 19.26 -12.09
CA PRO A 76 -13.26 19.77 -12.70
C PRO A 76 -13.07 21.04 -13.54
N ALA A 77 -12.02 21.83 -13.28
CA ALA A 77 -11.67 23.03 -14.05
C ALA A 77 -10.79 22.72 -15.28
N GLY A 78 -10.48 21.45 -15.53
CA GLY A 78 -9.58 20.98 -16.58
C GLY A 78 -8.22 20.52 -16.05
N LEU A 79 -7.27 20.38 -16.97
CA LEU A 79 -5.95 19.86 -16.65
C LEU A 79 -5.05 20.92 -16.00
N LEU A 80 -4.51 20.60 -14.84
CA LEU A 80 -3.53 21.44 -14.13
C LEU A 80 -2.15 20.80 -14.18
N LEU A 81 -1.16 21.49 -14.75
CA LEU A 81 0.22 20.99 -14.80
C LEU A 81 0.81 20.88 -13.39
N LEU A 82 1.35 19.70 -13.07
CA LEU A 82 1.95 19.41 -11.76
C LEU A 82 3.46 19.53 -11.80
N ARG A 83 4.01 20.10 -10.73
CA ARG A 83 5.44 19.99 -10.44
C ARG A 83 5.71 18.65 -9.76
N TRP A 84 6.86 18.09 -10.08
CA TRP A 84 7.39 16.86 -9.50
C TRP A 84 8.89 17.00 -9.29
N HIS A 85 9.45 16.13 -8.46
CA HIS A 85 10.89 15.96 -8.31
C HIS A 85 11.29 14.49 -8.49
N SER A 86 12.56 14.25 -8.81
CA SER A 86 13.09 12.88 -8.83
C SER A 86 13.44 12.45 -7.41
N ASP A 87 13.06 11.23 -7.07
CA ASP A 87 13.51 10.50 -5.89
C ASP A 87 13.71 9.05 -6.32
N PRO A 88 14.84 8.73 -6.98
CA PRO A 88 15.02 7.47 -7.68
C PRO A 88 14.71 6.25 -6.79
N PRO A 89 13.92 5.28 -7.28
CA PRO A 89 13.53 5.06 -8.67
C PRO A 89 12.26 5.81 -9.12
N TYR A 90 11.74 6.72 -8.30
CA TYR A 90 10.45 7.35 -8.50
C TYR A 90 10.53 8.80 -8.99
N VAL A 91 9.44 9.23 -9.60
CA VAL A 91 9.04 10.62 -9.77
C VAL A 91 7.97 10.90 -8.73
N VAL A 92 8.18 11.93 -7.92
CA VAL A 92 7.33 12.24 -6.76
C VAL A 92 6.59 13.54 -6.97
N VAL A 93 5.28 13.49 -6.71
CA VAL A 93 4.39 14.65 -6.68
C VAL A 93 4.04 14.91 -5.21
N ASP A 94 4.46 16.06 -4.67
CA ASP A 94 4.26 16.43 -3.26
C ASP A 94 2.81 16.88 -2.91
N ARG A 95 1.84 16.50 -3.74
CA ARG A 95 0.42 16.80 -3.50
C ARG A 95 -0.46 15.67 -4.00
N MET A 96 -1.50 15.38 -3.22
CA MET A 96 -2.51 14.40 -3.59
C MET A 96 -3.48 14.95 -4.64
N GLU A 97 -3.79 14.07 -5.58
CA GLU A 97 -4.76 14.26 -6.66
C GLU A 97 -5.46 12.93 -6.92
N PRO A 98 -6.79 12.90 -7.12
CA PRO A 98 -7.51 11.65 -7.31
C PRO A 98 -7.36 11.08 -8.73
N ALA A 99 -6.97 11.93 -9.69
CA ALA A 99 -6.80 11.55 -11.09
C ALA A 99 -5.64 12.33 -11.73
N LEU A 100 -4.80 11.61 -12.45
CA LEU A 100 -3.64 12.13 -13.17
C LEU A 100 -3.74 11.82 -14.67
N VAL A 101 -3.19 12.73 -15.46
CA VAL A 101 -2.97 12.55 -16.91
C VAL A 101 -1.49 12.72 -17.21
N PHE A 102 -0.95 11.83 -18.04
CA PHE A 102 0.44 11.84 -18.50
C PHE A 102 0.46 12.05 -20.00
N ARG A 103 1.29 12.99 -20.49
CA ARG A 103 1.41 13.30 -21.92
C ARG A 103 2.85 13.33 -22.40
N ALA A 104 3.12 12.63 -23.49
CA ALA A 104 4.40 12.64 -24.20
C ALA A 104 4.15 12.68 -25.71
N GLY A 105 4.38 13.83 -26.34
CA GLY A 105 4.03 14.02 -27.75
C GLY A 105 2.54 13.82 -28.00
N SER A 106 2.18 12.85 -28.85
CA SER A 106 0.80 12.45 -29.12
C SER A 106 0.26 11.38 -28.17
N SER A 107 1.09 10.78 -27.32
CA SER A 107 0.69 9.71 -26.40
C SER A 107 0.09 10.27 -25.11
N GLU A 108 -1.01 9.68 -24.67
CA GLU A 108 -1.69 10.02 -23.41
C GLU A 108 -1.95 8.76 -22.56
N ALA A 109 -1.70 8.86 -21.26
CA ALA A 109 -2.06 7.85 -20.28
C ALA A 109 -2.74 8.48 -19.06
N ARG A 110 -3.44 7.67 -18.28
CA ARG A 110 -4.18 8.11 -17.09
C ARG A 110 -3.93 7.20 -15.90
N ALA A 111 -3.99 7.78 -14.71
CA ALA A 111 -4.02 7.07 -13.43
C ALA A 111 -5.16 7.62 -12.57
N VAL A 112 -6.04 6.77 -12.07
CA VAL A 112 -7.16 7.18 -11.21
C VAL A 112 -7.14 6.36 -9.92
N ARG A 113 -7.18 7.05 -8.79
CA ARG A 113 -7.24 6.43 -7.47
C ARG A 113 -8.63 5.83 -7.24
N ALA A 114 -8.71 4.58 -6.82
CA ALA A 114 -9.98 3.87 -6.66
C ALA A 114 -10.86 4.45 -5.54
N SER A 115 -10.25 4.88 -4.43
CA SER A 115 -10.95 5.41 -3.26
C SER A 115 -10.53 6.86 -2.95
N PRO A 116 -10.91 7.85 -3.77
CA PRO A 116 -10.46 9.23 -3.57
C PRO A 116 -10.95 9.82 -2.25
N GLY A 117 -10.06 10.52 -1.53
CA GLY A 117 -10.37 11.20 -0.26
C GLY A 117 -10.29 10.31 0.99
N GLU A 118 -10.10 9.00 0.83
CA GLU A 118 -9.82 8.12 1.95
C GLU A 118 -8.32 8.10 2.28
N PRO A 119 -7.92 7.98 3.56
CA PRO A 119 -6.53 7.73 3.92
C PRO A 119 -5.99 6.48 3.21
N PRO A 120 -4.68 6.41 2.95
CA PRO A 120 -4.08 5.24 2.33
C PRO A 120 -4.40 4.01 3.18
N ARG A 121 -5.02 3.03 2.56
CA ARG A 121 -5.27 1.74 3.20
C ARG A 121 -4.01 0.93 2.96
N SER A 122 -3.43 0.38 4.03
CA SER A 122 -2.30 -0.53 3.89
C SER A 122 -2.67 -1.60 2.86
N ALA A 123 -1.99 -1.60 1.71
CA ALA A 123 -1.99 -2.80 0.91
C ALA A 123 -1.53 -3.93 1.85
N HIS A 124 -2.38 -4.93 2.01
CA HIS A 124 -1.92 -6.17 2.62
C HIS A 124 -0.70 -6.58 1.80
N PHE A 125 0.47 -6.50 2.41
CA PHE A 125 1.61 -7.23 1.88
C PHE A 125 1.07 -8.64 1.68
N GLY A 126 1.09 -9.14 0.44
CA GLY A 126 1.09 -10.58 0.26
C GLY A 126 2.15 -11.16 1.19
N THR A 127 2.07 -12.43 1.57
CA THR A 127 2.89 -13.07 2.61
C THR A 127 4.43 -13.04 2.36
N ALA A 128 4.89 -12.30 1.35
CA ALA A 128 6.27 -11.92 1.11
C ALA A 128 6.86 -11.15 2.30
N ALA A 129 7.45 -11.89 3.23
CA ALA A 129 8.42 -11.37 4.19
C ALA A 129 9.79 -11.25 3.50
N PRO A 130 10.56 -10.17 3.71
CA PRO A 130 11.93 -10.09 3.25
C PRO A 130 12.75 -11.23 3.88
N THR A 131 13.39 -12.07 3.06
CA THR A 131 14.22 -13.18 3.54
C THR A 131 15.46 -12.70 4.31
N ARG A 132 15.82 -11.42 4.18
CA ARG A 132 16.98 -10.83 4.86
C ARG A 132 16.74 -9.37 5.21
N MET A 133 16.70 -9.05 6.49
CA MET A 133 16.91 -7.68 6.99
C MET A 133 18.39 -7.54 7.34
N THR A 134 19.13 -6.76 6.57
CA THR A 134 20.49 -6.34 6.96
C THR A 134 20.35 -5.31 8.07
N ARG A 135 20.72 -5.69 9.31
CA ARG A 135 20.85 -4.75 10.42
C ARG A 135 22.11 -3.93 10.18
N THR A 136 21.97 -2.69 9.72
CA THR A 136 23.09 -1.73 9.72
C THR A 136 23.27 -1.20 11.12
N GLY A 137 24.36 -1.57 11.79
CA GLY A 137 24.73 -1.02 13.09
C GLY A 137 25.56 -1.99 13.93
N GLU A 138 26.83 -2.17 13.55
CA GLU A 138 27.86 -2.64 14.48
C GLU A 138 29.09 -1.76 14.25
N PRO A 139 29.55 -0.98 15.25
CA PRO A 139 30.80 -0.24 15.11
C PRO A 139 31.97 -1.22 15.20
N ALA A 140 32.93 -1.06 14.29
CA ALA A 140 34.16 -1.84 14.23
C ALA A 140 35.04 -1.63 15.49
N PRO A 141 35.87 -2.62 15.87
CA PRO A 141 36.69 -2.60 17.09
C PRO A 141 37.79 -1.54 17.07
#